data_AF-A0A9E2R712-F1
#
_entry.id   AF-A0A9E2R712-F1
#
_cell.length_a   1.000
_cell.length_b   1.000
_cell.length_c   1.000
_cell.angle_alpha   90.00
_cell.angle_beta   90.00
_cell.angle_gamma   90.00
#
_symmetry.space_group_name_H-M   'P 1'
#
loop_
_entity.id
_entity.type
_entity.pdbx_description
1 polymer ?
#
loop_
_entity_poly.entity_id
_entity_poly.type
_entity_poly.pdbx_seq_one_letter_code
_entity_poly.pdbx_strand_id
1 'polypeptide(L)'
;ELLHRSVREKGYHAHIYDPPTAPYLSPDVMDAAEKIFDDAERAAETDAVRFRVQVARLPVWYVKLATNRVTGDARTDLLRRFLQIARKAGITNISEGQALNDWAKKMGAE
;
A
#
# COMPACT_ATOMS: atom_id res chain seq x y z
N GLU A 1 -4.48 16.59 1.74
CA GLU A 1 -5.41 16.81 0.60
C GLU A 1 -5.37 15.83 -0.58
N LEU A 2 -4.30 15.11 -0.92
CA LEU A 2 -4.24 14.31 -2.19
C LEU A 2 -5.50 13.46 -2.48
N LEU A 3 -5.81 12.48 -1.62
CA LEU A 3 -6.95 11.58 -1.82
C LEU A 3 -8.27 12.31 -1.64
N HIS A 4 -8.41 13.07 -0.55
CA HIS A 4 -9.65 13.78 -0.21
C HIS A 4 -10.09 14.77 -1.30
N ARG A 5 -9.15 15.53 -1.88
CA ARG A 5 -9.43 16.44 -3.01
C ARG A 5 -9.94 15.67 -4.22
N SER A 6 -9.25 14.60 -4.62
CA SER A 6 -9.67 13.79 -5.77
C SER A 6 -11.05 13.16 -5.56
N VAL A 7 -11.37 12.72 -4.34
CA VAL A 7 -12.69 12.16 -3.98
C VAL A 7 -13.76 13.24 -4.12
N ARG A 8 -13.54 14.42 -3.53
CA ARG A 8 -14.49 15.53 -3.54
C ARG A 8 -14.77 16.07 -4.95
N GLU A 9 -13.72 16.34 -5.73
CA GLU A 9 -13.84 16.94 -7.06
C GLU A 9 -14.52 15.99 -8.07
N LYS A 10 -14.28 14.68 -7.94
CA LYS A 10 -14.86 13.66 -8.82
C LYS A 10 -16.20 13.12 -8.29
N GLY A 11 -16.67 13.60 -7.14
CA GLY A 11 -17.94 13.18 -6.55
C GLY A 11 -17.96 11.71 -6.10
N TYR A 12 -16.82 11.14 -5.74
CA TYR A 12 -16.76 9.79 -5.21
C TYR A 12 -17.23 9.74 -3.75
N HIS A 13 -17.84 8.63 -3.37
CA HIS A 13 -18.17 8.32 -1.97
C HIS A 13 -17.35 7.10 -1.54
N ALA A 14 -16.69 7.20 -0.38
CA ALA A 14 -15.92 6.10 0.20
C ALA A 14 -16.80 5.30 1.16
N HIS A 15 -17.04 4.03 0.85
CA HIS A 15 -17.77 3.08 1.67
C HIS A 15 -16.81 2.23 2.52
N ILE A 16 -17.35 1.63 3.59
CA ILE A 16 -16.58 0.80 4.54
C ILE A 16 -16.04 -0.51 3.95
N TYR A 17 -16.51 -0.94 2.78
CA TYR A 17 -16.10 -2.17 2.09
C TYR A 17 -15.67 -1.93 0.64
N ASP A 18 -15.18 -0.72 0.33
CA ASP A 18 -14.72 -0.44 -1.01
C ASP A 18 -13.54 -1.33 -1.39
N PRO A 19 -13.57 -1.95 -2.58
CA PRO A 19 -12.49 -2.83 -3.02
C PRO A 19 -11.23 -2.01 -3.37
N PRO A 20 -10.05 -2.64 -3.46
CA PRO A 20 -8.83 -1.99 -3.95
C PRO A 20 -8.94 -1.42 -5.37
N THR A 21 -9.95 -1.85 -6.13
CA THR A 21 -10.29 -1.35 -7.47
C THR A 21 -11.19 -0.10 -7.46
N ALA A 22 -11.52 0.45 -6.29
CA ALA A 22 -12.35 1.64 -6.17
C ALA A 22 -11.81 2.82 -7.01
N PRO A 23 -12.67 3.60 -7.67
CA PRO A 23 -12.26 4.58 -8.68
C PRO A 23 -11.43 5.74 -8.11
N TYR A 24 -11.60 6.07 -6.83
CA TYR A 24 -10.78 7.09 -6.16
C TYR A 24 -9.35 6.62 -5.86
N LEU A 25 -9.09 5.30 -5.91
CA LEU A 25 -7.75 4.72 -5.86
C LEU A 25 -7.14 4.65 -7.27
N SER A 26 -7.28 5.73 -8.06
CA SER A 26 -6.78 5.81 -9.44
C SER A 26 -5.25 5.72 -9.53
N PRO A 27 -4.67 5.38 -10.70
CA PRO A 27 -3.22 5.38 -10.92
C PRO A 27 -2.55 6.69 -10.51
N ASP A 28 -3.12 7.83 -10.91
CA ASP A 28 -2.58 9.16 -10.58
C ASP A 28 -2.47 9.39 -9.07
N VAL A 29 -3.50 8.99 -8.31
CA VAL A 29 -3.49 9.11 -6.85
C VAL A 29 -2.45 8.18 -6.22
N MET A 30 -2.31 6.95 -6.73
CA MET A 30 -1.31 6.02 -6.23
C MET A 30 0.12 6.48 -6.52
N ASP A 31 0.38 7.00 -7.72
CA ASP A 31 1.71 7.47 -8.11
C ASP A 31 2.11 8.76 -7.40
N ALA A 32 1.14 9.66 -7.15
CA ALA A 32 1.37 10.83 -6.31
C ALA A 32 1.61 10.43 -4.85
N ALA A 33 0.90 9.43 -4.32
CA ALA A 33 1.11 8.93 -2.97
C ALA A 33 2.52 8.33 -2.81
N GLU A 34 3.00 7.56 -3.79
CA GLU A 34 4.37 7.01 -3.75
C GLU A 34 5.43 8.09 -3.68
N LYS A 35 5.31 9.16 -4.48
CA LYS A 35 6.25 10.29 -4.45
C LYS A 35 6.29 10.95 -3.07
N ILE A 36 5.12 11.17 -2.46
CA ILE A 36 5.04 11.73 -1.10
C ILE A 36 5.73 10.81 -0.08
N PHE A 37 5.51 9.50 -0.18
CA PHE A 37 6.16 8.55 0.73
C PHE A 37 7.67 8.43 0.48
N ASP A 38 8.13 8.50 -0.77
CA ASP A 38 9.56 8.55 -1.09
C ASP A 38 10.24 9.80 -0.49
N ASP A 39 9.59 10.95 -0.63
CA ASP A 39 10.10 12.21 -0.07
C ASP A 39 10.09 12.17 1.47
N ALA A 40 9.03 11.66 2.08
CA ALA A 40 8.93 11.50 3.53
C ALA A 40 9.97 10.51 4.08
N GLU A 41 10.23 9.42 3.37
CA GLU A 41 11.23 8.44 3.77
C GLU A 41 12.64 9.03 3.65
N ARG A 42 12.93 9.80 2.59
CA ARG A 42 14.21 10.52 2.43
C ARG A 42 14.40 11.60 3.50
N ALA A 43 13.33 12.28 3.92
CA ALA A 43 13.36 13.30 4.96
C ALA A 43 13.40 12.73 6.39
N ALA A 44 13.25 11.42 6.57
CA ALA A 44 13.25 10.81 7.90
C ALA A 44 14.63 10.90 8.56
N GLU A 45 14.69 11.62 9.68
CA GLU A 45 15.93 11.90 10.44
C GLU A 45 16.44 10.70 11.24
N THR A 46 15.56 9.73 11.54
CA THR A 46 15.90 8.53 12.33
C THR A 46 15.26 7.29 11.74
N ASP A 47 15.83 6.12 12.04
CA ASP A 47 15.28 4.84 11.61
C ASP A 47 13.87 4.57 12.18
N ALA A 48 13.58 5.08 13.37
CA ALA A 48 12.25 4.98 13.96
C ALA A 48 11.22 5.78 13.15
N VAL A 49 11.57 7.00 12.72
CA VAL A 49 10.70 7.81 11.85
C VAL A 49 10.58 7.18 10.47
N ARG A 50 11.69 6.72 9.88
CA ARG A 50 11.72 6.02 8.60
C ARG A 50 10.80 4.81 8.60
N PHE A 51 10.85 4.01 9.65
CA PHE A 51 10.01 2.84 9.78
C PHE A 51 8.52 3.19 9.88
N ARG A 52 8.15 4.28 10.58
CA ARG A 52 6.75 4.76 10.60
C ARG A 52 6.27 5.17 9.21
N VAL A 53 7.11 5.83 8.42
CA VAL A 53 6.80 6.17 7.01
C VAL A 53 6.58 4.90 6.19
N GLN A 54 7.46 3.90 6.32
CA GLN A 54 7.34 2.62 5.63
C GLN A 54 6.04 1.88 6.00
N VAL A 55 5.66 1.87 7.28
CA VAL A 55 4.38 1.29 7.72
C VAL A 55 3.19 2.05 7.14
N ALA A 56 3.22 3.39 7.16
CA ALA A 56 2.15 4.21 6.59
C ALA A 56 2.02 4.06 5.06
N ARG A 57 3.08 3.62 4.38
CA ARG A 57 3.10 3.35 2.93
C ARG A 57 2.42 2.02 2.55
N LEU A 58 2.25 1.08 3.49
CA LEU A 58 1.69 -0.25 3.22
C LEU A 58 0.34 -0.24 2.48
N PRO A 59 -0.64 0.63 2.77
CA PRO A 59 -1.91 0.66 2.04
C PRO A 59 -1.75 0.95 0.55
N VAL A 60 -0.79 1.81 0.16
CA VAL A 60 -0.52 2.13 -1.26
C VAL A 60 0.03 0.90 -1.97
N TRP A 61 0.99 0.21 -1.35
CA TRP A 61 1.57 -1.02 -1.89
C TRP A 61 0.55 -2.15 -1.97
N TYR A 62 -0.32 -2.28 -0.97
CA TYR A 62 -1.40 -3.26 -0.98
C TYR A 62 -2.31 -3.06 -2.20
N VAL A 63 -2.74 -1.82 -2.48
CA VAL A 63 -3.56 -1.53 -3.67
C VAL A 63 -2.84 -1.94 -4.94
N LYS A 64 -1.56 -1.59 -5.10
CA LYS A 64 -0.77 -1.95 -6.29
C LYS A 64 -0.65 -3.46 -6.47
N LEU A 65 -0.38 -4.19 -5.39
CA LEU A 65 -0.27 -5.64 -5.38
C LEU A 65 -1.62 -6.32 -5.67
N ALA A 66 -2.71 -5.84 -5.06
CA ALA A 66 -4.05 -6.41 -5.20
C ALA A 66 -4.70 -6.14 -6.57
N THR A 67 -4.23 -5.13 -7.31
CA THR A 67 -4.81 -4.70 -8.60
C THR A 67 -3.90 -4.97 -9.80
N ASN A 68 -2.79 -5.71 -9.64
CA ASN A 68 -1.81 -6.00 -10.70
C ASN A 68 -1.28 -4.75 -11.43
N ARG A 69 -1.26 -3.59 -10.76
CA ARG A 69 -0.67 -2.34 -11.31
C ARG A 69 0.85 -2.38 -11.38
N VAL A 70 1.44 -3.39 -10.75
CA VAL A 70 2.85 -3.75 -10.87
C VAL A 70 2.91 -5.23 -11.24
N THR A 71 3.79 -5.58 -12.16
CA THR A 71 3.92 -6.94 -12.71
C THR A 71 5.40 -7.37 -12.77
N GLY A 72 5.64 -8.65 -13.10
CA GLY A 72 6.99 -9.20 -13.25
C GLY A 72 7.85 -9.05 -12.00
N ASP A 73 9.15 -8.84 -12.21
CA ASP A 73 10.14 -8.72 -11.13
C ASP A 73 9.83 -7.55 -10.17
N ALA A 74 9.31 -6.44 -10.70
CA ALA A 74 8.92 -5.29 -9.89
C ALA A 74 7.82 -5.65 -8.87
N ARG A 75 6.90 -6.55 -9.25
CA ARG A 75 5.84 -7.04 -8.34
C ARG A 75 6.45 -7.92 -7.25
N THR A 76 7.36 -8.81 -7.62
CA THR A 76 8.08 -9.68 -6.67
C THR A 76 8.86 -8.85 -5.65
N ASP A 77 9.56 -7.82 -6.11
CA ASP A 77 10.32 -6.92 -5.24
C ASP A 77 9.45 -6.06 -4.34
N LEU A 78 8.30 -5.61 -4.84
CA LEU A 78 7.33 -4.89 -4.02
C LEU A 78 6.74 -5.82 -2.95
N LEU A 79 6.37 -7.05 -3.31
CA LEU A 79 5.81 -8.02 -2.39
C LEU A 79 6.81 -8.36 -1.27
N ARG A 80 8.09 -8.57 -1.61
CA ARG A 80 9.14 -8.82 -0.63
C ARG A 80 9.28 -7.68 0.38
N ARG A 81 9.34 -6.43 -0.11
CA ARG A 81 9.43 -5.23 0.74
C ARG A 81 8.19 -5.06 1.61
N PHE A 82 7.00 -5.23 1.03
CA PHE A 82 5.74 -5.18 1.76
C PHE A 82 5.72 -6.17 2.92
N LEU A 83 6.08 -7.44 2.66
CA LEU A 83 6.08 -8.48 3.70
C LEU A 83 7.12 -8.22 4.77
N GLN A 84 8.32 -7.74 4.41
CA GLN A 84 9.35 -7.40 5.38
C GLN A 84 8.86 -6.33 6.36
N ILE A 85 8.28 -5.24 5.85
CA ILE A 85 7.79 -4.14 6.67
C ILE A 85 6.56 -4.57 7.49
N ALA A 86 5.59 -5.24 6.87
CA ALA A 86 4.39 -5.72 7.56
C ALA A 86 4.73 -6.69 8.71
N ARG A 87 5.63 -7.66 8.48
CA ARG A 87 6.10 -8.58 9.51
C ARG A 87 6.85 -7.85 10.63
N LYS A 88 7.75 -6.92 10.28
CA LYS A 88 8.46 -6.09 11.28
C LYS A 88 7.50 -5.23 12.11
N ALA A 89 6.38 -4.80 11.52
CA ALA A 89 5.35 -4.02 12.21
C ALA A 89 4.41 -4.88 13.08
N GLY A 90 4.56 -6.21 13.06
CA GLY A 90 3.70 -7.14 13.81
C GLY A 90 2.33 -7.37 13.16
N ILE A 91 2.15 -7.07 11.88
CA ILE A 91 0.91 -7.32 11.16
C ILE A 91 0.78 -8.84 10.90
N THR A 92 -0.26 -9.45 11.46
CA THR A 92 -0.54 -10.89 11.32
C THR A 92 -1.61 -11.21 10.28
N ASN A 93 -2.50 -10.24 9.98
CA ASN A 93 -3.66 -10.41 9.12
C ASN A 93 -3.72 -9.30 8.07
N ILE A 94 -4.07 -9.65 6.83
CA ILE A 94 -4.29 -8.69 5.73
C ILE A 94 -5.76 -8.26 5.62
N SER A 95 -6.67 -9.10 6.10
CA SER A 95 -8.10 -8.84 6.28
C SER A 95 -8.62 -9.64 7.47
N GLU A 96 -9.84 -9.36 7.92
CA GLU A 96 -10.46 -10.04 9.07
C GLU A 96 -10.39 -11.57 8.97
N GLY A 97 -10.61 -12.13 7.77
CA GLY A 97 -10.61 -13.56 7.51
C GLY A 97 -9.33 -14.13 6.90
N GLN A 98 -8.27 -13.33 6.72
CA GLN A 98 -7.08 -13.77 5.99
C GLN A 98 -5.77 -13.40 6.70
N ALA A 99 -5.01 -14.43 7.07
CA ALA A 99 -3.66 -14.27 7.60
C ALA A 99 -2.69 -13.73 6.53
N LEU A 100 -1.73 -12.90 6.95
CA LEU A 100 -0.74 -12.28 6.07
C LEU A 100 0.09 -13.34 5.33
N ASN A 101 0.51 -14.40 6.01
CA ASN A 101 1.34 -15.45 5.41
C ASN A 101 0.56 -16.28 4.38
N ASP A 102 -0.72 -16.56 4.61
CA ASP A 102 -1.55 -17.28 3.64
C ASP A 102 -1.81 -16.41 2.40
N TRP A 103 -2.00 -15.11 2.60
CA TRP A 103 -2.06 -14.16 1.49
C TRP A 103 -0.73 -14.08 0.73
N ALA A 104 0.41 -14.03 1.43
CA ALA A 104 1.74 -14.00 0.82
C ALA A 104 1.99 -15.20 -0.11
N LYS A 105 1.61 -16.41 0.33
CA LYS A 105 1.69 -17.63 -0.49
C LYS A 105 0.83 -17.52 -1.75
N LYS A 106 -0.42 -17.08 -1.63
CA LYS A 106 -1.30 -16.84 -2.79
C LYS A 106 -0.74 -15.79 -3.75
N MET A 107 0.03 -14.83 -3.25
CA MET A 107 0.67 -13.79 -4.04
C MET A 107 1.98 -14.23 -4.72
N GLY A 108 2.47 -15.44 -4.42
CA GLY A 108 3.70 -16.02 -4.98
C GLY A 108 4.98 -15.65 -4.23
N ALA A 109 4.90 -15.36 -2.92
CA ALA A 109 6.06 -15.00 -2.11
C ALA A 109 6.97 -16.19 -1.77
N GLU A 110 6.47 -17.43 -1.87
CA GLU A 110 7.12 -18.69 -1.47
C GLU A 110 6.54 -19.85 -2.30
#